data_AF-W7AMI6-F1
#
_entry.id   AF-W7AMI6-F1
#
_cell.length_a   1.000
_cell.length_b   1.000
_cell.length_c   1.000
_cell.angle_alpha   90.00
_cell.angle_beta   90.00
_cell.angle_gamma   90.00
#
_symmetry.space_group_name_H-M   'P 1'
#
loop_
_entity.id
_entity.type
_entity.pdbx_description
1 polymer ?
#
loop_
_entity_poly.entity_id
_entity_poly.type
_entity_poly.pdbx_seq_one_letter_code
_entity_poly.pdbx_strand_id
1 'polypeptide(L)'
;MEEKKLKEDLENYKIKYAISENNQYSKTLEQKLKNLEITLKDMENEKSIYERTCLKYEKAEKILKAEIKDLKNELYECKNKLYQVNKPTSPTIQTIMFNANLEYGLPQEKENEHNMDKVQERDEFKSDEIPKEPDITEKINSIEKQLILLKLEKSTKESELIRCPKYGKRSGEIKKKAFLEQKLAYINDKINILNKNLKLIKNKK
;
A
#
# COMPACT_ATOMS: atom_id res chain seq x y z
N MET A 1 -16.56 2.48 86.28
CA MET A 1 -15.48 3.37 85.76
C MET A 1 -14.68 2.67 84.67
N GLU A 2 -14.31 1.41 84.91
CA GLU A 2 -13.52 0.55 84.02
C GLU A 2 -14.20 0.20 82.69
N GLU A 3 -15.49 -0.17 82.72
CA GLU A 3 -16.26 -0.49 81.50
C GLU A 3 -16.39 0.71 80.54
N LYS A 4 -16.47 1.93 81.09
CA LYS A 4 -16.57 3.17 80.32
C LYS A 4 -15.25 3.47 79.59
N LYS A 5 -14.12 3.23 80.27
CA LYS A 5 -12.77 3.35 79.72
C LYS A 5 -12.51 2.31 78.63
N LEU A 6 -12.96 1.07 78.85
CA LEU A 6 -12.82 -0.01 77.86
C LEU A 6 -13.58 0.29 76.55
N LYS A 7 -14.77 0.88 76.65
CA LYS A 7 -15.56 1.31 75.48
C LYS A 7 -14.88 2.44 74.70
N GLU A 8 -14.29 3.40 75.42
CA GLU A 8 -13.55 4.51 74.82
C GLU A 8 -12.26 4.03 74.13
N ASP A 9 -11.51 3.11 74.75
CA ASP A 9 -10.30 2.51 74.17
C ASP A 9 -10.60 1.70 72.91
N LEU A 10 -11.71 0.93 72.91
CA LEU A 10 -12.15 0.18 71.74
C LEU A 10 -12.52 1.11 70.57
N GLU A 11 -13.22 2.21 70.86
CA GLU A 11 -13.60 3.17 69.82
C GLU A 11 -12.38 3.91 69.26
N ASN A 12 -11.45 4.32 70.14
CA ASN A 12 -10.17 4.89 69.74
C ASN A 12 -9.34 3.92 68.87
N TYR A 13 -9.37 2.63 69.18
CA TYR A 13 -8.68 1.62 68.35
C TYR A 13 -9.29 1.54 66.95
N LYS A 14 -10.61 1.49 66.81
CA LYS A 14 -11.30 1.47 65.50
C LYS A 14 -10.95 2.70 64.68
N ILE A 15 -10.97 3.88 65.30
CA ILE A 15 -10.63 5.15 64.64
C ILE A 15 -9.18 5.12 64.14
N LYS A 16 -8.22 4.73 65.00
CA LYS A 16 -6.81 4.62 64.61
C LYS A 16 -6.59 3.61 63.49
N TYR A 17 -7.27 2.47 63.53
CA TYR A 17 -7.20 1.45 62.48
C TYR A 17 -7.72 2.01 61.15
N ALA A 18 -8.90 2.64 61.15
CA ALA A 18 -9.47 3.25 59.95
C ALA A 18 -8.57 4.35 59.35
N ILE A 19 -7.98 5.20 60.19
CA ILE A 19 -7.02 6.24 59.73
C ILE A 19 -5.77 5.60 59.11
N SER A 20 -5.22 4.56 59.74
CA SER A 20 -4.05 3.85 59.23
C SER A 20 -4.32 3.22 57.86
N GLU A 21 -5.46 2.55 57.72
CA GLU A 21 -5.88 1.91 56.48
C GLU A 21 -6.08 2.94 55.37
N ASN A 22 -6.78 4.05 55.67
CA ASN A 22 -7.03 5.12 54.71
C ASN A 22 -5.74 5.82 54.26
N ASN A 23 -4.78 6.02 55.18
CA ASN A 23 -3.47 6.56 54.86
C ASN A 23 -2.67 5.63 53.93
N GLN A 24 -2.78 4.31 54.11
CA GLN A 24 -2.14 3.35 53.21
C GLN A 24 -2.73 3.40 51.81
N TYR A 25 -4.06 3.50 51.69
CA TYR A 25 -4.73 3.69 50.41
C TYR A 25 -4.33 5.01 49.74
N SER A 26 -4.29 6.12 50.49
CA SER A 26 -3.90 7.44 49.97
C SER A 26 -2.49 7.40 49.37
N LYS A 27 -1.50 6.85 50.09
CA LYS A 27 -0.12 6.72 49.59
C LYS A 27 -0.04 5.89 48.31
N THR A 28 -0.80 4.79 48.27
CA THR A 28 -0.85 3.92 47.08
C THR A 28 -1.45 4.66 45.88
N LEU A 29 -2.48 5.47 46.12
CA LEU A 29 -3.16 6.24 45.08
C LEU A 29 -2.27 7.38 44.56
N GLU A 30 -1.59 8.10 45.45
CA GLU A 30 -0.59 9.12 45.08
C GLU A 30 0.53 8.53 44.21
N GLN A 31 1.05 7.35 44.56
CA GLN A 31 2.08 6.71 43.75
C GLN A 31 1.56 6.32 42.36
N LYS A 32 0.32 5.80 42.29
CA LYS A 32 -0.32 5.49 41.00
C LYS A 32 -0.51 6.74 40.15
N LEU A 33 -0.91 7.87 40.75
CA LEU A 33 -1.07 9.14 40.05
C LEU A 33 0.26 9.63 39.48
N LYS A 34 1.35 9.63 40.27
CA LYS A 34 2.68 10.00 39.78
C LYS A 34 3.13 9.13 38.60
N ASN A 35 2.90 7.82 38.68
CA ASN A 35 3.25 6.92 37.58
C ASN A 35 2.44 7.21 36.31
N LEU A 36 1.14 7.55 36.45
CA LEU A 36 0.29 7.94 35.34
C LEU A 36 0.72 9.27 34.71
N GLU A 37 1.12 10.26 35.51
CA GLU A 37 1.63 11.54 35.02
C GLU A 37 2.90 11.38 34.17
N ILE A 38 3.84 10.52 34.62
CA ILE A 38 5.04 10.20 33.85
C ILE A 38 4.67 9.53 32.53
N THR A 39 3.79 8.52 32.58
CA THR A 39 3.34 7.78 31.40
C THR A 39 2.66 8.72 30.39
N LEU A 40 1.83 9.64 30.88
CA LEU A 40 1.15 10.62 30.03
C LEU A 40 2.13 11.55 29.33
N LYS A 41 3.14 12.04 30.05
CA LYS A 41 4.19 12.89 29.48
C LYS A 41 5.01 12.16 28.40
N ASP A 42 5.33 10.89 28.62
CA ASP A 42 6.04 10.07 27.63
C ASP A 42 5.18 9.84 26.37
N MET A 43 3.88 9.56 26.55
CA MET A 43 2.95 9.43 25.43
C MET A 43 2.79 10.73 24.62
N GLU A 44 2.78 11.89 25.28
CA GLU A 44 2.72 13.19 24.60
C GLU A 44 4.00 13.46 23.79
N ASN A 45 5.17 13.08 24.33
CA ASN A 45 6.44 13.17 23.62
C ASN A 45 6.45 12.27 22.38
N GLU A 46 6.05 11.01 22.51
CA GLU A 46 5.94 10.08 21.39
C GLU A 46 4.98 10.60 20.32
N LYS A 47 3.80 11.09 20.74
CA LYS A 47 2.83 11.71 19.83
C LYS A 47 3.45 12.87 19.05
N SER A 48 4.21 13.75 19.70
CA SER A 48 4.91 14.85 19.02
C SER A 48 5.90 14.36 17.96
N ILE A 49 6.63 13.27 18.24
CA ILE A 49 7.58 12.67 17.29
C ILE A 49 6.82 12.09 16.08
N TYR A 50 5.71 11.38 16.32
CA TYR A 50 4.88 10.84 15.26
C TYR A 50 4.29 11.92 14.36
N GLU A 51 3.76 13.01 14.94
CA GLU A 51 3.20 14.13 14.19
C GLU A 51 4.24 14.80 13.28
N ARG A 52 5.45 15.08 13.81
CA ARG A 52 6.54 15.63 13.00
C ARG A 52 6.94 14.72 11.85
N THR A 53 6.93 13.41 12.10
CA THR A 53 7.29 12.40 11.11
C THR A 53 6.22 12.30 10.01
N CYS A 54 4.94 12.33 10.37
CA CYS A 54 3.83 12.36 9.42
C CYS A 54 3.92 13.59 8.50
N LEU A 55 4.17 14.78 9.05
CA LEU A 55 4.33 16.01 8.27
C LEU A 55 5.49 15.93 7.26
N LYS A 56 6.59 15.25 7.61
CA LYS A 56 7.70 15.02 6.67
C LYS A 56 7.27 14.12 5.51
N TYR A 57 6.57 13.02 5.81
CA TYR A 57 6.09 12.10 4.79
C TYR A 57 5.03 12.73 3.87
N GLU A 58 4.09 13.50 4.40
CA GLU A 58 3.11 14.23 3.59
C GLU A 58 3.76 15.23 2.63
N LYS A 59 4.82 15.92 3.06
CA LYS A 59 5.59 16.81 2.19
C LYS A 59 6.30 16.04 1.08
N ALA A 60 6.97 14.94 1.42
CA ALA A 60 7.65 14.10 0.44
C ALA A 60 6.66 13.50 -0.58
N GLU A 61 5.49 13.03 -0.12
CA GLU A 61 4.43 12.51 -0.99
C GLU A 61 3.95 13.57 -1.99
N LYS A 62 3.74 14.82 -1.53
CA LYS A 62 3.35 15.92 -2.42
C LYS A 62 4.40 16.21 -3.49
N ILE A 63 5.68 16.20 -3.12
CA ILE A 63 6.80 16.41 -4.05
C ILE A 63 6.82 15.30 -5.10
N LEU A 64 6.84 14.04 -4.66
CA LEU A 64 6.86 12.88 -5.58
C LEU A 64 5.65 12.84 -6.50
N LYS A 65 4.48 13.26 -6.01
CA LYS A 65 3.26 13.33 -6.82
C LYS A 65 3.35 14.39 -7.91
N ALA A 66 4.00 15.53 -7.64
CA ALA A 66 4.27 16.55 -8.64
C ALA A 66 5.26 16.02 -9.68
N GLU A 67 6.37 15.42 -9.24
CA GLU A 67 7.38 14.84 -10.13
C GLU A 67 6.81 13.76 -11.07
N ILE A 68 5.97 12.86 -10.55
CA ILE A 68 5.26 11.86 -11.38
C ILE A 68 4.37 12.54 -12.43
N LYS A 69 3.71 13.64 -12.08
CA LYS A 69 2.86 14.37 -13.03
C LYS A 69 3.72 14.98 -14.14
N ASP A 70 4.85 15.56 -13.79
CA ASP A 70 5.75 16.21 -14.74
C ASP A 70 6.37 15.19 -15.69
N LEU A 71 6.89 14.07 -15.16
CA LEU A 71 7.41 12.97 -15.96
C LEU A 71 6.37 12.36 -16.92
N LYS A 72 5.10 12.30 -16.51
CA LYS A 72 4.02 11.86 -17.40
C LYS A 72 3.79 12.82 -18.56
N ASN A 73 3.89 14.12 -18.31
CA ASN A 73 3.76 15.13 -19.36
C ASN A 73 4.95 15.06 -20.32
N GLU A 74 6.17 14.95 -19.80
CA GLU A 74 7.38 14.79 -20.60
C GLU A 74 7.32 13.54 -21.49
N LEU A 75 6.86 12.41 -20.94
CA LEU A 75 6.67 11.18 -21.70
C LEU A 75 5.63 11.36 -22.82
N TYR A 76 4.53 12.04 -22.54
CA TYR A 76 3.51 12.36 -23.53
C TYR A 76 4.08 13.21 -24.67
N GLU A 77 4.86 14.25 -24.34
CA GLU A 77 5.53 15.10 -25.33
C GLU A 77 6.52 14.30 -26.17
N CYS A 78 7.33 13.45 -25.55
CA CYS A 78 8.28 12.58 -26.26
C CYS A 78 7.56 11.64 -27.23
N LYS A 79 6.46 11.02 -26.79
CA LYS A 79 5.62 10.17 -27.65
C LYS A 79 5.04 10.95 -28.83
N ASN A 80 4.58 12.17 -28.59
CA ASN A 80 4.04 13.03 -29.65
C ASN A 80 5.13 13.44 -30.67
N LYS A 81 6.32 13.83 -30.19
CA LYS A 81 7.47 14.13 -31.06
C LYS A 81 7.87 12.92 -31.90
N LEU A 82 7.95 11.73 -31.29
CA LEU A 82 8.24 10.48 -32.00
C LEU A 82 7.19 10.18 -33.08
N TYR A 83 5.90 10.35 -32.77
CA TYR A 83 4.83 10.16 -33.74
C TYR A 83 4.94 11.13 -34.92
N GLN A 84 5.32 12.39 -34.69
CA GLN A 84 5.52 13.36 -35.76
C GLN A 84 6.73 13.00 -36.66
N VAL A 85 7.83 12.52 -36.07
CA VAL A 85 9.01 12.07 -36.82
C VAL A 85 8.71 10.80 -37.63
N ASN A 86 7.93 9.88 -37.07
CA ASN A 86 7.54 8.63 -37.71
C ASN A 86 6.33 8.78 -38.65
N LYS A 87 5.78 9.99 -38.77
CA LYS A 87 4.68 10.25 -39.69
C LYS A 87 5.25 10.16 -41.10
N PRO A 88 4.81 9.19 -41.93
CA PRO A 88 5.40 8.99 -43.25
C PRO A 88 5.24 10.26 -44.08
N THR A 89 6.36 10.85 -44.48
CA THR A 89 6.38 11.97 -45.41
C THR A 89 5.99 11.45 -46.78
N SER A 90 4.79 11.83 -47.24
CA SER A 90 4.18 11.48 -48.53
C SER A 90 3.46 10.12 -48.57
N PRO A 91 2.28 10.02 -49.25
CA PRO A 91 1.63 8.74 -49.49
C PRO A 91 2.55 7.87 -50.33
N THR A 92 2.90 6.69 -49.84
CA THR A 92 3.56 5.68 -50.66
C THR A 92 2.65 5.35 -51.85
N ILE A 93 3.21 5.15 -53.04
CA ILE A 93 2.47 4.83 -54.28
C ILE A 93 1.47 3.66 -54.07
N GLN A 94 1.78 2.75 -53.13
CA GLN A 94 0.88 1.67 -52.70
C GLN A 94 -0.44 2.15 -52.08
N THR A 95 -0.43 3.25 -51.30
CA THR A 95 -1.64 3.83 -50.69
C THR A 95 -2.54 4.51 -51.74
N ILE A 96 -1.95 5.10 -52.79
CA ILE A 96 -2.70 5.68 -53.91
C ILE A 96 -3.36 4.57 -54.74
N MET A 97 -2.64 3.45 -54.97
CA MET A 97 -3.18 2.29 -55.70
C MET A 97 -4.27 1.55 -54.93
N PHE A 98 -4.22 1.52 -53.59
CA PHE A 98 -5.25 0.87 -52.78
C PHE A 98 -6.58 1.65 -52.78
N ASN A 99 -6.53 2.98 -52.79
CA ASN A 99 -7.72 3.83 -52.77
C ASN A 99 -8.42 3.95 -54.13
N ALA A 100 -7.72 3.72 -55.24
CA ALA A 100 -8.33 3.69 -56.58
C ALA A 100 -9.19 2.44 -56.84
N ASN A 101 -9.07 1.40 -56.01
CA ASN A 101 -9.76 0.11 -56.19
C ASN A 101 -11.03 -0.05 -55.33
N LEU A 102 -11.46 0.98 -54.61
CA LEU A 102 -12.57 0.90 -53.64
C LEU A 102 -13.92 1.44 -54.16
N GLU A 103 -14.06 1.67 -55.46
CA GLU A 103 -15.29 2.22 -56.07
C GLU A 103 -16.43 1.18 -56.26
N TYR A 104 -16.36 -0.01 -55.67
CA TYR A 104 -17.46 -0.97 -55.70
C TYR A 104 -17.67 -1.69 -54.37
N GLY A 105 -18.79 -1.38 -53.70
CA GLY A 105 -19.58 -2.39 -52.98
C GLY A 105 -19.65 -2.30 -51.45
N LEU A 106 -20.80 -1.79 -50.99
CA LEU A 106 -21.51 -2.02 -49.71
C LEU A 106 -21.02 -1.33 -48.41
N PRO A 107 -21.97 -0.75 -47.62
CA PRO A 107 -21.69 -0.15 -46.32
C PRO A 107 -21.69 -1.24 -45.23
N GLN A 108 -20.58 -1.36 -44.49
CA GLN A 108 -20.52 -2.19 -43.28
C GLN A 108 -20.70 -1.31 -42.04
N GLU A 109 -21.82 -1.53 -41.36
CA GLU A 109 -21.95 -1.33 -39.92
C GLU A 109 -21.00 -2.29 -39.17
N LYS A 110 -20.64 -1.88 -37.93
CA LYS A 110 -20.20 -2.67 -36.74
C LYS A 110 -18.88 -2.16 -36.14
N GLU A 111 -18.92 -1.63 -34.92
CA GLU A 111 -18.76 -2.29 -33.60
C GLU A 111 -17.31 -2.27 -33.12
N ASN A 112 -17.21 -2.01 -31.81
CA ASN A 112 -16.00 -2.05 -31.00
C ASN A 112 -15.25 -3.38 -31.15
N GLU A 113 -13.92 -3.37 -31.13
CA GLU A 113 -13.11 -4.05 -30.09
C GLU A 113 -11.60 -3.96 -30.36
N HIS A 114 -10.88 -4.03 -29.25
CA HIS A 114 -9.43 -4.18 -29.12
C HIS A 114 -8.79 -5.19 -30.07
N ASN A 115 -7.59 -4.87 -30.59
CA ASN A 115 -6.37 -5.64 -30.30
C ASN A 115 -5.15 -4.99 -30.98
N MET A 116 -4.18 -4.60 -30.15
CA MET A 116 -2.79 -4.43 -30.57
C MET A 116 -2.14 -5.81 -30.55
N ASP A 117 -1.74 -6.32 -31.71
CA ASP A 117 -0.40 -6.90 -31.90
C ASP A 117 -0.23 -7.44 -33.32
N LYS A 118 0.88 -6.99 -33.94
CA LYS A 118 1.82 -7.69 -34.84
C LYS A 118 2.32 -6.73 -35.91
N VAL A 119 3.46 -6.11 -35.64
CA VAL A 119 4.37 -5.66 -36.71
C VAL A 119 5.63 -6.51 -36.59
N GLN A 120 5.90 -7.23 -37.69
CA GLN A 120 7.02 -8.11 -37.91
C GLN A 120 8.17 -7.29 -38.52
N GLU A 121 9.36 -7.43 -37.94
CA GLU A 121 10.61 -6.76 -38.31
C GLU A 121 11.16 -7.11 -39.69
N ARG A 122 11.86 -6.12 -40.28
CA ARG A 122 13.06 -6.17 -41.14
C ARG A 122 13.69 -4.77 -41.06
N ASP A 123 15.00 -4.50 -40.99
CA ASP A 123 16.23 -5.22 -41.33
C ASP A 123 17.39 -4.78 -40.39
N GLU A 124 18.46 -5.56 -40.45
CA GLU A 124 19.69 -5.61 -39.65
C GLU A 124 20.58 -4.35 -39.63
N PHE A 125 21.19 -4.03 -38.48
CA PHE A 125 22.55 -3.46 -38.37
C PHE A 125 23.25 -3.99 -37.11
N LYS A 126 24.46 -4.54 -37.30
CA LYS A 126 25.33 -5.10 -36.25
C LYS A 126 26.23 -4.02 -35.65
N SER A 127 26.32 -3.96 -34.31
CA SER A 127 27.59 -4.08 -33.56
C SER A 127 27.38 -4.02 -32.04
N ASP A 128 27.84 -5.09 -31.39
CA ASP A 128 28.45 -5.18 -30.05
C ASP A 128 27.60 -4.90 -28.79
N GLU A 129 26.69 -5.82 -28.50
CA GLU A 129 26.63 -6.62 -27.27
C GLU A 129 25.34 -7.42 -27.32
N ILE A 130 25.42 -8.75 -27.46
CA ILE A 130 24.25 -9.63 -27.39
C ILE A 130 23.65 -9.44 -25.98
N PRO A 131 22.43 -8.90 -25.81
CA PRO A 131 21.74 -9.03 -24.53
C PRO A 131 21.47 -10.51 -24.39
N LYS A 132 22.22 -11.19 -23.53
CA LYS A 132 21.89 -12.56 -23.15
C LYS A 132 20.43 -12.56 -22.73
N GLU A 133 19.63 -13.34 -23.43
CA GLU A 133 18.25 -13.64 -23.03
C GLU A 133 18.27 -13.90 -21.53
N PRO A 134 17.47 -13.20 -20.70
CA PRO A 134 17.55 -13.38 -19.26
C PRO A 134 17.32 -14.86 -18.98
N ASP A 135 18.32 -15.49 -18.36
CA ASP A 135 18.33 -16.93 -18.11
C ASP A 135 16.97 -17.27 -17.47
N ILE A 136 16.33 -18.35 -17.95
CA ILE A 136 15.06 -18.82 -17.41
C ILE A 136 15.15 -18.93 -15.87
N THR A 137 16.35 -19.23 -15.36
CA THR A 137 16.70 -19.21 -13.94
C THR A 137 16.54 -17.83 -13.29
N GLU A 138 17.01 -16.75 -13.92
CA GLU A 138 16.84 -15.36 -13.43
C GLU A 138 15.37 -14.93 -13.44
N LYS A 139 14.61 -15.31 -14.48
CA LYS A 139 13.17 -15.04 -14.55
C LYS A 139 12.41 -15.76 -13.43
N ILE A 140 12.75 -17.02 -13.16
CA ILE A 140 12.21 -17.80 -12.04
C ILE A 140 12.55 -17.11 -10.71
N ASN A 141 13.82 -16.77 -10.49
CA ASN A 141 14.29 -16.11 -9.27
C ASN A 141 13.60 -14.75 -9.04
N SER A 142 13.36 -13.98 -10.10
CA SER A 142 12.65 -12.71 -10.03
C SER A 142 11.19 -12.89 -9.58
N ILE A 143 10.49 -13.86 -10.16
CA ILE A 143 9.10 -14.15 -9.78
C ILE A 143 9.02 -14.69 -8.34
N GLU A 144 9.96 -15.54 -7.92
CA GLU A 144 10.00 -16.07 -6.56
C GLU A 144 10.27 -14.98 -5.52
N LYS A 145 11.19 -14.04 -5.80
CA LYS A 145 11.40 -12.84 -4.96
C LYS A 145 10.14 -11.99 -4.84
N GLN A 146 9.45 -11.73 -5.96
CA GLN A 146 8.19 -10.97 -5.96
C GLN A 146 7.10 -11.68 -5.14
N LEU A 147 6.99 -13.02 -5.24
CA LEU A 147 6.05 -13.80 -4.44
C LEU A 147 6.34 -13.73 -2.94
N ILE A 148 7.60 -13.75 -2.53
CA ILE A 148 7.98 -13.60 -1.11
C ILE A 148 7.55 -12.22 -0.60
N LEU A 149 7.86 -11.16 -1.33
CA LEU A 149 7.48 -9.80 -0.95
C LEU A 149 5.96 -9.64 -0.84
N LEU A 150 5.20 -10.16 -1.79
CA LEU A 150 3.73 -10.09 -1.76
C LEU A 150 3.13 -10.91 -0.61
N LYS A 151 3.72 -12.05 -0.23
CA LYS A 151 3.29 -12.83 0.94
C LYS A 151 3.54 -12.09 2.25
N LEU A 152 4.66 -11.39 2.37
CA LEU A 152 4.96 -10.54 3.53
C LEU A 152 4.01 -9.33 3.60
N GLU A 153 3.77 -8.65 2.48
CA GLU A 153 2.81 -7.55 2.40
C GLU A 153 1.39 -8.03 2.77
N LYS A 154 0.97 -9.18 2.24
CA LYS A 154 -0.31 -9.83 2.57
C LYS A 154 -0.43 -10.05 4.08
N SER A 155 0.54 -10.72 4.71
CA SER A 155 0.52 -10.99 6.15
C SER A 155 0.45 -9.71 6.98
N THR A 156 1.19 -8.68 6.56
CA THR A 156 1.16 -7.35 7.20
C THR A 156 -0.25 -6.76 7.14
N LYS A 157 -0.90 -6.78 5.97
CA LYS A 157 -2.25 -6.23 5.77
C LYS A 157 -3.35 -7.05 6.45
N GLU A 158 -3.21 -8.37 6.52
CA GLU A 158 -4.09 -9.24 7.30
C GLU A 158 -4.01 -8.89 8.80
N SER A 159 -2.81 -8.65 9.33
CA SER A 159 -2.63 -8.24 10.73
C SER A 159 -3.23 -6.85 11.02
N GLU A 160 -3.14 -5.91 10.07
CA GLU A 160 -3.82 -4.62 10.16
C GLU A 160 -5.34 -4.79 10.18
N LEU A 161 -5.88 -5.67 9.33
CA LEU A 161 -7.31 -5.92 9.23
C LEU A 161 -7.87 -6.59 10.50
N ILE A 162 -7.15 -7.53 11.11
CA ILE A 162 -7.55 -8.19 12.37
C ILE A 162 -7.66 -7.17 13.52
N ARG A 163 -6.80 -6.14 13.51
CA ARG A 163 -6.81 -5.06 14.51
C ARG A 163 -7.93 -4.04 14.27
N CYS A 164 -8.62 -4.09 13.13
CA CYS A 164 -9.78 -3.23 12.91
C CYS A 164 -10.96 -3.67 13.80
N PRO A 165 -11.62 -2.74 14.52
CA PRO A 165 -12.78 -3.07 15.32
C PRO A 165 -13.89 -3.69 14.45
N LYS A 166 -14.49 -4.78 14.92
CA LYS A 166 -15.57 -5.50 14.19
C LYS A 166 -16.82 -4.62 14.00
N TYR A 167 -17.05 -3.71 14.94
CA TYR A 167 -18.14 -2.75 14.93
C TYR A 167 -17.58 -1.37 15.30
N GLY A 168 -17.61 -0.42 14.37
CA GLY A 168 -17.19 0.96 14.59
C GLY A 168 -18.35 1.90 14.33
N LYS A 169 -18.71 2.76 15.30
CA LYS A 169 -19.74 3.80 15.14
C LYS A 169 -19.26 4.98 14.28
N ARG A 170 -17.99 5.00 13.86
CA ARG A 170 -17.38 6.08 13.07
C ARG A 170 -17.13 5.61 11.63
N SER A 171 -17.69 6.35 10.67
CA SER A 171 -17.63 6.06 9.23
C SER A 171 -16.20 5.89 8.67
N GLY A 172 -15.19 6.50 9.29
CA GLY A 172 -13.78 6.36 8.91
C GLY A 172 -13.20 4.95 9.14
N GLU A 173 -13.63 4.26 10.19
CA GLU A 173 -13.12 2.91 10.52
C GLU A 173 -13.68 1.86 9.55
N ILE A 174 -14.94 2.01 9.14
CA ILE A 174 -15.59 1.15 8.14
C ILE A 174 -14.90 1.32 6.78
N LYS A 175 -14.60 2.55 6.36
CA LYS A 175 -13.88 2.83 5.10
C LYS A 175 -12.47 2.23 5.11
N LYS A 176 -11.75 2.34 6.23
CA LYS A 176 -10.41 1.76 6.38
C LYS A 176 -10.44 0.23 6.27
N LYS A 177 -11.43 -0.42 6.88
CA LYS A 177 -11.62 -1.87 6.80
C LYS A 177 -11.89 -2.33 5.35
N ALA A 178 -12.84 -1.69 4.67
CA ALA A 178 -13.18 -2.01 3.28
C ALA A 178 -11.98 -1.83 2.34
N PHE A 179 -11.18 -0.77 2.54
CA PHE A 179 -9.96 -0.54 1.77
C PHE A 179 -8.92 -1.65 1.97
N LEU A 180 -8.72 -2.11 3.22
CA LEU A 180 -7.80 -3.20 3.53
C LEU A 180 -8.25 -4.53 2.90
N GLU A 181 -9.55 -4.82 2.94
CA GLU A 181 -10.14 -6.00 2.28
C GLU A 181 -9.92 -5.98 0.76
N GLN A 182 -10.16 -4.83 0.12
CA GLN A 182 -9.92 -4.65 -1.32
C GLN A 182 -8.43 -4.79 -1.68
N LYS A 183 -7.54 -4.23 -0.85
CA LYS A 183 -6.10 -4.34 -1.05
C LYS A 183 -5.62 -5.78 -0.91
N LEU A 184 -6.17 -6.54 0.04
CA LEU A 184 -5.87 -7.96 0.22
C LEU A 184 -6.35 -8.81 -0.95
N ALA A 185 -7.54 -8.53 -1.49
CA ALA A 185 -8.04 -9.19 -2.69
C ALA A 185 -7.08 -8.98 -3.88
N TYR A 186 -6.66 -7.74 -4.12
CA TYR A 186 -5.68 -7.43 -5.18
C TYR A 186 -4.34 -8.17 -5.00
N ILE A 187 -3.81 -8.22 -3.76
CA ILE A 187 -2.56 -8.94 -3.49
C ILE A 187 -2.72 -10.44 -3.76
N ASN A 188 -3.85 -11.03 -3.38
CA ASN A 188 -4.14 -12.44 -3.67
C ASN A 188 -4.19 -12.72 -5.18
N ASP A 189 -4.85 -11.87 -5.96
CA ASP A 189 -4.92 -12.02 -7.41
C ASP A 189 -3.52 -11.94 -8.05
N LYS A 190 -2.69 -11.00 -7.59
CA LYS A 190 -1.32 -10.85 -8.07
C LYS A 190 -0.44 -12.05 -7.74
N ILE A 191 -0.57 -12.61 -6.53
CA ILE A 191 0.09 -13.86 -6.14
C ILE A 191 -0.37 -15.02 -7.04
N ASN A 192 -1.68 -15.12 -7.32
CA ASN A 192 -2.24 -16.17 -8.17
C ASN A 192 -1.69 -16.09 -9.61
N ILE A 193 -1.62 -14.89 -10.18
CA ILE A 193 -1.06 -14.67 -11.53
C ILE A 193 0.43 -15.05 -11.55
N LEU A 194 1.22 -14.59 -10.57
CA LEU A 194 2.65 -14.91 -10.50
C LEU A 194 2.90 -16.41 -10.32
N ASN A 195 2.10 -17.10 -9.51
CA ASN A 195 2.18 -18.56 -9.36
C ASN A 195 1.84 -19.29 -10.67
N LYS A 196 0.82 -18.84 -11.41
CA LYS A 196 0.49 -19.39 -12.74
C LYS A 196 1.65 -19.20 -13.71
N ASN A 197 2.22 -17.99 -13.77
CA ASN A 197 3.36 -17.69 -14.62
C ASN A 197 4.59 -18.52 -14.24
N LEU A 198 4.89 -18.66 -12.95
CA LEU A 198 5.98 -19.48 -12.46
C LEU A 198 5.82 -20.94 -12.88
N LYS A 199 4.60 -21.48 -12.76
CA LYS A 199 4.28 -22.84 -13.19
C LYS A 199 4.44 -23.01 -14.70
N LEU A 200 3.99 -22.05 -15.50
CA LEU A 200 4.15 -22.07 -16.96
C LEU A 200 5.63 -22.03 -17.37
N ILE A 201 6.45 -21.21 -16.71
CA ILE A 201 7.89 -21.12 -17.00
C ILE A 201 8.61 -22.41 -16.59
N LYS A 202 8.29 -22.96 -15.41
CA LYS A 202 8.87 -24.23 -14.93
C LYS A 202 8.48 -25.43 -15.80
N ASN A 203 7.27 -25.43 -16.37
CA ASN A 203 6.80 -26.49 -17.27
C ASN A 203 7.34 -26.39 -18.71
N LYS A 204 7.93 -25.24 -19.09
CA LYS A 204 8.60 -25.04 -20.39
C LYS A 204 10.08 -25.46 -20.36
N LYS A 205 10.56 -25.94 -19.22
CA LYS A 205 11.91 -26.49 -19.00
C LYS A 205 11.85 -28.01 -19.14
#